data_AF-A0A7V9SC29-F1
#
_entry.id   AF-A0A7V9SC29-F1
#
_cell.length_a   1.000
_cell.length_b   1.000
_cell.length_c   1.000
_cell.angle_alpha   90.00
_cell.angle_beta   90.00
_cell.angle_gamma   90.00
#
_symmetry.space_group_name_H-M   'P 1'
#
loop_
_entity.id
_entity.type
_entity.pdbx_description
1 polymer ?
#
loop_
_entity_poly.entity_id
_entity_poly.type
_entity_poly.pdbx_seq_one_letter_code
_entity_poly.pdbx_strand_id
1 'polypeptide(L)'
;MDPKDRVETLVKTKASSIHKRISGNDTPAGARYLVEQADVEAILAGWPAAPKKVAEGLLDLYGPPNEATPSRVIWHNNGPWKRTVVTPAEALHNFPTPHTDYITQTIAYRVPVEKFIEIAIFDGSCVPYRTNRPREADRGRGP
;
A
#
# COMPACT_ATOMS: atom_id res chain seq x y z
N MET A 1 -35.87 21.58 -1.49
CA MET A 1 -34.94 20.45 -1.42
C MET A 1 -35.46 19.51 -0.36
N ASP A 2 -35.74 18.25 -0.71
CA ASP A 2 -36.40 17.28 0.18
C ASP A 2 -35.47 16.87 1.34
N PRO A 3 -36.00 16.59 2.54
CA PRO A 3 -35.19 16.11 3.67
C PRO A 3 -34.37 14.85 3.35
N LYS A 4 -34.87 13.95 2.49
CA LYS A 4 -34.14 12.74 2.08
C LYS A 4 -32.94 13.07 1.19
N ASP A 5 -33.09 14.04 0.29
CA ASP A 5 -32.00 14.51 -0.58
C ASP A 5 -30.84 15.09 0.22
N ARG A 6 -31.14 15.77 1.35
CA ARG A 6 -30.11 16.36 2.23
C ARG A 6 -29.31 15.28 2.95
N VAL A 7 -29.97 14.23 3.45
CA VAL A 7 -29.29 13.10 4.11
C VAL A 7 -28.44 12.34 3.10
N GLU A 8 -28.97 12.08 1.91
CA GLU A 8 -28.22 11.36 0.86
C GLU A 8 -27.00 12.16 0.38
N THR A 9 -27.16 13.47 0.22
CA THR A 9 -26.05 14.37 -0.12
C THR A 9 -25.00 14.37 0.98
N LEU A 10 -25.40 14.47 2.25
CA LEU A 10 -24.46 14.47 3.39
C LEU A 10 -23.66 13.17 3.51
N VAL A 11 -24.32 12.02 3.26
CA VAL A 11 -23.69 10.70 3.25
C VAL A 11 -22.69 10.58 2.09
N LYS A 12 -23.08 11.00 0.87
CA LYS A 12 -22.19 11.04 -0.29
C LYS A 12 -20.99 11.97 -0.06
N THR A 13 -21.20 13.12 0.57
CA THR A 13 -20.12 14.06 0.92
C THR A 13 -19.17 13.47 1.96
N LYS A 14 -19.67 12.82 3.02
CA LYS A 14 -18.79 12.15 4.01
C LYS A 14 -18.02 10.98 3.40
N ALA A 15 -18.66 10.14 2.59
CA ALA A 15 -18.01 9.03 1.89
C ALA A 15 -16.93 9.55 0.93
N SER A 16 -17.23 10.59 0.15
CA SER A 16 -16.26 11.27 -0.73
C SER A 16 -15.12 11.92 0.07
N SER A 17 -15.40 12.49 1.24
CA SER A 17 -14.38 13.10 2.11
C SER A 17 -13.46 12.06 2.76
N ILE A 18 -13.99 10.87 3.09
CA ILE A 18 -13.21 9.73 3.59
C ILE A 18 -12.37 9.15 2.45
N HIS A 19 -12.96 8.97 1.26
CA HIS A 19 -12.26 8.51 0.06
C HIS A 19 -11.12 9.47 -0.32
N LYS A 20 -11.36 10.79 -0.25
CA LYS A 20 -10.34 11.83 -0.46
C LYS A 20 -9.19 11.77 0.56
N ARG A 21 -9.43 11.30 1.79
CA ARG A 21 -8.37 11.12 2.81
C ARG A 21 -7.53 9.84 2.60
N ILE A 22 -7.95 8.95 1.71
CA ILE A 22 -7.28 7.67 1.39
C ILE A 22 -6.64 7.71 -0.02
N SER A 23 -6.84 8.79 -0.77
CA SER A 23 -6.19 9.07 -2.05
C SER A 23 -4.67 8.94 -1.95
N GLY A 24 -4.11 7.96 -2.67
CA GLY A 24 -2.71 7.54 -2.58
C GLY A 24 -1.69 8.50 -3.19
N ASN A 25 -2.15 9.56 -3.87
CA ASN A 25 -1.28 10.46 -4.63
C ASN A 25 -1.18 11.87 -4.03
N ASP A 26 -1.61 12.07 -2.79
CA ASP A 26 -1.62 13.38 -2.14
C ASP A 26 -0.22 13.93 -1.85
N THR A 27 0.84 13.13 -2.06
CA THR A 27 2.23 13.58 -1.97
C THR A 27 2.86 13.72 -3.35
N PRO A 28 3.63 14.80 -3.61
CA PRO A 28 4.41 14.94 -4.86
C PRO A 28 5.42 13.81 -5.11
N ALA A 29 5.68 12.95 -4.11
CA ALA A 29 6.51 11.77 -4.24
C ALA A 29 5.72 10.55 -4.75
N GLY A 30 4.46 10.38 -4.34
CA GLY A 30 3.56 9.32 -4.82
C GLY A 30 3.05 9.56 -6.25
N ALA A 31 2.97 10.81 -6.70
CA ALA A 31 2.57 11.14 -8.07
C ALA A 31 3.69 11.01 -9.12
N ARG A 32 4.91 10.60 -8.75
CA ARG A 32 6.04 10.50 -9.68
C ARG A 32 6.06 9.15 -10.38
N TYR A 33 6.26 9.18 -11.71
CA TYR A 33 6.34 7.99 -12.56
C TYR A 33 5.09 7.13 -12.46
N LEU A 34 3.98 7.55 -13.06
CA LEU A 34 2.79 6.71 -13.11
C LEU A 34 2.84 5.83 -14.37
N VAL A 35 2.37 4.59 -14.24
CA VAL A 35 2.10 3.73 -15.40
C VAL A 35 0.68 3.95 -15.85
N GLU A 36 0.46 4.08 -17.16
CA GLU A 36 -0.86 4.28 -17.72
C GLU A 36 -1.78 3.09 -17.39
N GLN A 37 -3.04 3.40 -17.08
CA GLN A 37 -4.02 2.42 -16.63
C GLN A 37 -4.16 1.22 -17.61
N ALA A 38 -4.17 1.50 -18.91
CA ALA A 38 -4.29 0.47 -19.95
C ALA A 38 -3.10 -0.51 -19.96
N ASP A 39 -1.88 -0.03 -19.70
CA ASP A 39 -0.68 -0.87 -19.65
C ASP A 39 -0.73 -1.79 -18.42
N VAL A 40 -1.22 -1.26 -17.29
CA VAL A 40 -1.40 -2.06 -16.08
C VAL A 40 -2.46 -3.14 -16.29
N GLU A 41 -3.59 -2.81 -16.91
CA GLU A 41 -4.66 -3.76 -17.23
C GLU A 41 -4.15 -4.89 -18.15
N ALA A 42 -3.33 -4.55 -19.14
CA ALA A 42 -2.70 -5.54 -20.02
C ALA A 42 -1.76 -6.49 -19.25
N ILE A 43 -1.00 -5.97 -18.29
CA ILE A 43 -0.15 -6.79 -17.40
C ILE A 43 -1.01 -7.70 -16.52
N LEU A 44 -2.04 -7.16 -15.89
CA LEU A 44 -2.92 -7.89 -14.97
C LEU A 44 -3.77 -8.94 -15.68
N ALA A 45 -4.01 -8.82 -16.99
CA ALA A 45 -4.73 -9.82 -17.76
C ALA A 45 -4.11 -11.23 -17.66
N GLY A 46 -2.78 -11.32 -17.51
CA GLY A 46 -2.06 -12.59 -17.38
C GLY A 46 -1.91 -13.12 -15.95
N TRP A 47 -2.44 -12.43 -14.95
CA TRP A 47 -2.25 -12.80 -13.54
C TRP A 47 -3.30 -13.81 -13.03
N PRO A 48 -2.97 -14.61 -12.00
CA PRO A 48 -3.95 -15.43 -11.30
C PRO A 48 -5.09 -14.59 -10.72
N ALA A 49 -6.29 -15.18 -10.61
CA ALA A 49 -7.51 -14.43 -10.29
C ALA A 49 -7.46 -13.69 -8.95
N ALA A 50 -6.89 -14.29 -7.91
CA ALA A 50 -6.81 -13.70 -6.57
C ALA A 50 -5.89 -12.46 -6.50
N PRO A 51 -4.60 -12.53 -6.88
CA PRO A 51 -3.73 -11.36 -6.90
C PRO A 51 -4.19 -10.30 -7.90
N LYS A 52 -4.75 -10.70 -9.05
CA LYS A 52 -5.35 -9.78 -10.02
C LYS A 52 -6.46 -8.93 -9.40
N LYS A 53 -7.43 -9.58 -8.74
CA LYS A 53 -8.56 -8.88 -8.10
C LYS A 53 -8.10 -7.90 -7.01
N VAL A 54 -7.04 -8.23 -6.28
CA VAL A 54 -6.47 -7.31 -5.28
C VAL A 54 -5.76 -6.14 -5.94
N ALA A 55 -4.99 -6.36 -7.02
CA ALA A 55 -4.38 -5.28 -7.77
C ALA A 55 -5.43 -4.32 -8.35
N GLU A 56 -6.51 -4.85 -8.94
CA GLU A 56 -7.66 -4.07 -9.43
C GLU A 56 -8.29 -3.23 -8.32
N GLY A 57 -8.56 -3.81 -7.15
CA GLY A 57 -9.10 -3.06 -6.02
C GLY A 57 -8.17 -1.96 -5.49
N LEU A 58 -6.86 -2.14 -5.62
CA LEU A 58 -5.88 -1.10 -5.26
C LEU A 58 -5.78 -0.01 -6.32
N LEU A 59 -5.97 -0.33 -7.61
CA LEU A 59 -6.12 0.67 -8.67
C LEU A 59 -7.34 1.55 -8.41
N ASP A 60 -8.48 0.95 -8.04
CA ASP A 60 -9.68 1.70 -7.68
C ASP A 60 -9.47 2.59 -6.45
N LEU A 61 -8.67 2.14 -5.48
CA LEU A 61 -8.46 2.85 -4.22
C LEU A 61 -7.40 3.96 -4.31
N TYR A 62 -6.28 3.68 -4.97
CA TYR A 62 -5.10 4.56 -4.99
C TYR A 62 -4.84 5.20 -6.35
N GLY A 63 -5.52 4.75 -7.40
CA GLY A 63 -5.27 5.16 -8.77
C GLY A 63 -4.09 4.41 -9.41
N PRO A 64 -3.57 4.95 -10.53
CA PRO A 64 -2.48 4.32 -11.27
C PRO A 64 -1.23 4.06 -10.40
N PRO A 65 -0.53 2.94 -10.61
CA PRO A 65 0.65 2.58 -9.84
C PRO A 65 1.88 3.33 -10.34
N ASN A 66 2.94 3.33 -9.53
CA ASN A 66 4.21 3.92 -9.91
C ASN A 66 5.06 2.98 -10.80
N GLU A 67 4.94 1.68 -10.59
CA GLU A 67 5.62 0.68 -11.39
C GLU A 67 4.67 -0.49 -11.64
N ALA A 68 4.65 -1.00 -12.87
CA ALA A 68 3.93 -2.21 -13.22
C ALA A 68 4.80 -3.03 -14.17
N THR A 69 5.01 -4.29 -13.80
CA THR A 69 5.71 -5.28 -14.61
C THR A 69 4.94 -6.60 -14.55
N PRO A 70 5.22 -7.57 -15.44
CA PRO A 70 4.59 -8.89 -15.37
C PRO A 70 4.74 -9.58 -14.02
N SER A 71 5.77 -9.25 -13.23
CA SER A 71 6.06 -9.88 -11.94
C SER A 71 5.59 -9.10 -10.71
N ARG A 72 5.21 -7.82 -10.84
CA ARG A 72 4.72 -7.00 -9.71
C ARG A 72 4.09 -5.68 -10.14
N VAL A 73 3.22 -5.16 -9.28
CA VAL A 73 2.71 -3.78 -9.34
C VAL A 73 3.05 -3.06 -8.03
N ILE A 74 3.51 -1.81 -8.10
CA ILE A 74 4.02 -1.05 -6.96
C ILE A 74 3.38 0.33 -6.91
N TRP A 75 2.89 0.69 -5.72
CA TRP A 75 2.58 2.06 -5.33
C TRP A 75 3.59 2.51 -4.28
N HIS A 76 4.13 3.72 -4.43
CA HIS A 76 5.00 4.36 -3.46
C HIS A 76 4.26 5.49 -2.77
N ASN A 77 4.44 5.62 -1.46
CA ASN A 77 3.87 6.70 -0.64
C ASN A 77 2.34 6.85 -0.78
N ASN A 78 1.61 5.72 -0.85
CA ASN A 78 0.16 5.68 -1.01
C ASN A 78 -0.57 5.48 0.33
N GLY A 79 -1.51 6.38 0.65
CA GLY A 79 -2.25 6.32 1.90
C GLY A 79 -1.31 6.32 3.12
N PRO A 80 -1.46 5.39 4.09
CA PRO A 80 -0.54 5.28 5.23
C PRO A 80 0.75 4.53 4.90
N TRP A 81 0.88 3.99 3.69
CA TRP A 81 1.97 3.09 3.31
C TRP A 81 3.11 3.85 2.66
N LYS A 82 4.34 3.54 3.07
CA LYS A 82 5.53 3.95 2.32
C LYS A 82 5.61 3.22 0.97
N ARG A 83 5.13 1.99 0.92
CA ARG A 83 5.05 1.20 -0.32
C ARG A 83 4.00 0.12 -0.21
N THR A 84 3.22 -0.08 -1.27
CA THR A 84 2.38 -1.26 -1.48
C THR A 84 2.90 -2.01 -2.70
N VAL A 85 3.12 -3.30 -2.58
CA VAL A 85 3.55 -4.18 -3.67
C VAL A 85 2.56 -5.32 -3.80
N VAL A 86 2.13 -5.64 -5.01
CA VAL A 86 1.38 -6.86 -5.32
C VAL A 86 2.18 -7.71 -6.29
N THR A 87 2.18 -9.03 -6.11
CA THR A 87 2.86 -10.00 -6.99
C THR A 87 1.88 -11.06 -7.48
N PRO A 88 2.06 -11.66 -8.67
CA PRO A 88 1.23 -12.78 -9.14
C PRO A 88 1.60 -14.09 -8.44
N ALA A 89 2.79 -14.19 -7.86
CA ALA A 89 3.24 -15.36 -7.12
C ALA A 89 2.53 -15.42 -5.77
N GLU A 90 1.87 -16.54 -5.51
CA GLU A 90 1.22 -16.86 -4.23
C GLU A 90 2.25 -17.49 -3.28
N ALA A 91 2.62 -16.77 -2.22
CA ALA A 91 3.49 -17.28 -1.17
C ALA A 91 2.63 -17.96 -0.09
N LEU A 92 2.57 -19.29 -0.11
CA LEU A 92 1.92 -20.06 0.96
C LEU A 92 2.68 -19.87 2.27
N HIS A 93 1.98 -19.49 3.33
CA HIS A 93 2.52 -19.48 4.68
C HIS A 93 1.43 -19.86 5.71
N ASN A 94 1.87 -20.31 6.88
CA ASN A 94 1.02 -21.03 7.83
C ASN A 94 0.71 -20.23 9.11
N PHE A 95 0.80 -18.89 9.06
CA PHE A 95 0.65 -18.05 10.24
C PHE A 95 -0.24 -16.85 9.95
N PRO A 96 -1.27 -16.54 10.77
CA PRO A 96 -1.74 -17.31 11.92
C PRO A 96 -2.52 -18.59 11.53
N THR A 97 -2.93 -18.70 10.28
CA THR A 97 -3.54 -19.89 9.65
C THR A 97 -3.00 -20.04 8.22
N PRO A 98 -3.09 -21.23 7.58
CA PRO A 98 -2.64 -21.41 6.20
C PRO A 98 -3.33 -20.47 5.22
N HIS A 99 -2.56 -19.62 4.53
CA HIS A 99 -3.04 -18.76 3.45
C HIS A 99 -1.92 -18.40 2.46
N THR A 100 -2.31 -17.85 1.31
CA THR A 100 -1.39 -17.35 0.30
C THR A 100 -1.30 -15.83 0.37
N ASP A 101 -0.08 -15.31 0.47
CA ASP A 101 0.21 -13.89 0.38
C ASP A 101 0.64 -13.53 -1.03
N TYR A 102 0.17 -12.37 -1.46
CA TYR A 102 0.57 -11.74 -2.71
C TYR A 102 0.56 -10.21 -2.62
N ILE A 103 0.35 -9.66 -1.41
CA ILE A 103 0.41 -8.23 -1.11
C ILE A 103 1.44 -7.99 -0.01
N THR A 104 2.27 -6.95 -0.16
CA THR A 104 3.21 -6.50 0.86
C THR A 104 3.08 -5.00 1.03
N GLN A 105 2.80 -4.57 2.26
CA GLN A 105 2.70 -3.17 2.62
C GLN A 105 3.83 -2.79 3.59
N THR A 106 4.46 -1.66 3.32
CA THR A 106 5.63 -1.19 4.07
C THR A 106 5.29 0.12 4.77
N ILE A 107 5.58 0.22 6.05
CA ILE A 107 5.56 1.47 6.82
C ILE A 107 6.98 1.87 7.22
N ALA A 108 7.18 3.16 7.48
CA ALA A 108 8.41 3.64 8.11
C ALA A 108 8.23 3.65 9.64
N TYR A 109 8.66 2.58 10.31
CA TYR A 109 8.59 2.51 11.77
C TYR A 109 9.99 2.56 12.40
N ARG A 110 10.20 3.52 13.31
CA ARG A 110 11.45 3.65 14.06
C ARG A 110 11.31 2.90 15.38
N VAL A 111 11.95 1.73 15.47
CA VAL A 111 12.02 0.95 16.69
C VAL A 111 12.95 1.65 17.70
N PRO A 112 12.50 1.96 18.93
CA PRO A 112 13.38 2.43 19.99
C PRO A 112 14.48 1.41 20.31
N VAL A 113 15.70 1.87 20.56
CA VAL A 113 16.88 0.98 20.70
C VAL A 113 16.70 0.00 21.85
N GLU A 114 16.11 0.48 22.94
CA GLU A 114 15.78 -0.28 24.15
C GLU A 114 14.78 -1.42 23.91
N LYS A 115 14.04 -1.42 22.79
CA LYS A 115 13.05 -2.45 22.43
C LYS A 115 13.58 -3.57 21.53
N PHE A 116 14.84 -3.51 21.09
CA PHE A 116 15.41 -4.54 20.22
C PHE A 116 15.44 -5.93 20.86
N ILE A 117 15.74 -5.99 22.16
CA ILE A 117 15.77 -7.26 22.90
C ILE A 117 14.35 -7.84 23.00
N GLU A 118 13.35 -7.00 23.29
CA GLU A 118 11.95 -7.43 23.39
C GLU A 118 11.44 -8.02 22.05
N ILE A 119 11.82 -7.42 20.92
CA ILE A 119 11.47 -7.96 19.59
C ILE A 119 12.15 -9.29 19.32
N ALA A 120 13.40 -9.46 19.75
CA ALA A 120 14.13 -10.72 19.57
C ALA A 120 13.51 -11.89 20.36
N ILE A 121 12.82 -11.60 21.47
CA ILE A 121 12.07 -12.59 22.26
C ILE A 121 10.73 -12.94 21.60
N PHE A 122 10.16 -12.03 20.81
CA PHE A 122 8.87 -12.22 20.18
C PHE A 122 8.92 -13.22 19.01
N ASP A 123 8.16 -14.30 19.12
CA ASP A 123 8.04 -15.36 18.10
C ASP A 123 7.02 -15.01 17.01
N GLY A 124 7.34 -13.97 16.23
CA GLY A 124 6.46 -13.48 15.15
C GLY A 124 7.20 -13.05 13.90
N SER A 125 8.34 -13.70 13.62
CA SER A 125 9.14 -13.45 12.40
C SER A 125 9.51 -11.97 12.19
N CYS A 126 9.90 -11.28 13.26
CA CYS A 126 10.34 -9.88 13.19
C CYS A 126 11.86 -9.77 13.02
N VAL A 127 12.32 -9.00 12.02
CA VAL A 127 13.75 -8.73 11.80
C VAL A 127 14.03 -7.24 11.95
N PRO A 128 14.49 -6.77 13.14
CA PRO A 128 14.82 -5.37 13.34
C PRO A 128 16.21 -5.04 12.78
N TYR A 129 16.33 -3.93 12.03
CA TYR A 129 17.61 -3.45 11.54
C TYR A 129 18.14 -2.30 12.40
N ARG A 130 19.33 -2.47 13.00
CA ARG A 130 19.97 -1.43 13.83
C ARG A 130 20.60 -0.30 13.01
N THR A 131 21.19 -0.62 11.86
CA THR A 131 22.03 0.32 11.08
C THR A 131 21.59 0.48 9.63
N ASN A 132 20.44 -0.08 9.24
CA ASN A 132 19.93 0.10 7.89
C ASN A 132 19.37 1.53 7.79
N ARG A 133 20.11 2.43 7.14
CA ARG A 133 19.64 3.78 6.81
C ARG A 133 18.71 3.65 5.61
N PRO A 134 17.38 3.87 5.73
CA PRO A 134 16.53 3.93 4.56
C PRO A 134 17.03 5.09 3.68
N ARG A 135 17.24 4.86 2.39
CA ARG A 135 17.79 5.85 1.42
C ARG A 135 17.03 7.19 1.33
N GLU A 136 15.91 7.32 2.05
CA GLU A 136 15.01 8.46 2.01
C GLU A 136 14.78 9.13 3.38
N ALA A 137 15.43 8.65 4.44
CA ALA A 137 15.25 9.17 5.80
C ALA A 137 15.89 10.58 6.04
N ASP A 138 16.51 11.16 5.01
CA ASP A 138 17.30 12.40 5.13
C ASP A 138 16.64 13.66 4.52
N ARG A 139 15.48 13.54 3.84
CA ARG A 139 14.89 14.69 3.12
C ARG A 139 13.98 15.59 3.97
N GLY A 140 13.98 15.44 5.30
CA GLY A 140 13.08 16.17 6.19
C GLY A 140 13.73 16.79 7.42
N ARG A 141 15.06 16.76 7.54
CA ARG A 141 15.77 17.43 8.63
C ARG A 141 16.54 18.63 8.08
N GLY A 142 15.99 19.82 8.32
CA GLY A 142 16.82 21.01 8.49
C GLY A 142 17.75 20.83 9.71
N PRO A 143 18.79 21.66 9.81
CA PRO A 143 19.83 21.57 10.84
C PRO A 143 19.29 21.52 12.27
#